data_AF-A0ABD5RYF6-F1
#
_entry.id   AF-A0ABD5RYF6-F1
#
_cell.length_a   1.000
_cell.length_b   1.000
_cell.length_c   1.000
_cell.angle_alpha   90.00
_cell.angle_beta   90.00
_cell.angle_gamma   90.00
#
_symmetry.space_group_name_H-M   'P 1'
#
loop_
_entity.id
_entity.type
_entity.pdbx_description
1 polymer ?
#
loop_
_entity_poly.entity_id
_entity_poly.type
_entity_poly.pdbx_seq_one_letter_code
_entity_poly.pdbx_strand_id
1 'polypeptide(L)'
;MDADPPRTLSPDDAFDLLANGRRRRVVEHLCASEGPIALSEVAKRLAAAETETADAADGRYKSVYVSLQQTHLPKLEDAGVLEYDEDDREVAAGPLLGEISSYVEDDDPAPVTTRRNDLAAGVCALGAVLFGAKTVGVPGLGALPSDPVAALVL
;
A
#
# COMPACT_ATOMS: atom_id res chain seq x y z
N MET A 1 -14.57 33.96 7.75
CA MET A 1 -13.39 34.62 7.17
C MET A 1 -12.78 33.57 6.28
N ASP A 2 -13.26 33.49 5.04
CA ASP A 2 -12.75 32.54 4.07
C ASP A 2 -11.38 33.08 3.65
N ALA A 3 -10.32 32.52 4.22
CA ALA A 3 -8.98 32.85 3.80
C ALA A 3 -8.85 32.40 2.33
N ASP A 4 -8.41 33.31 1.46
CA ASP A 4 -7.99 32.95 0.11
C ASP A 4 -6.96 31.83 0.25
N PRO A 5 -7.17 30.64 -0.37
CA PRO A 5 -6.20 29.58 -0.27
C PRO A 5 -4.84 30.08 -0.79
N PRO A 6 -3.73 29.62 -0.20
CA PRO A 6 -2.41 30.05 -0.63
C PRO A 6 -2.25 29.83 -2.14
N ARG A 7 -1.68 30.81 -2.83
CA ARG A 7 -1.49 30.76 -4.30
C ARG A 7 -0.18 30.09 -4.72
N THR A 8 0.70 29.84 -3.75
CA THR A 8 2.03 29.22 -3.90
C THR A 8 2.46 28.64 -2.56
N LEU A 9 3.24 27.56 -2.57
CA LEU A 9 3.85 26.96 -1.38
C LEU A 9 5.31 27.38 -1.24
N SER A 10 5.68 27.88 -0.06
CA SER A 10 7.11 28.06 0.23
C SER A 10 7.78 26.69 0.45
N PRO A 11 9.10 26.56 0.21
CA PRO A 11 9.82 25.32 0.52
C PRO A 11 9.67 24.90 1.98
N ASP A 12 9.75 25.86 2.92
CA ASP A 12 9.61 25.58 4.35
C ASP A 12 8.21 25.02 4.69
N ASP A 13 7.15 25.59 4.12
CA ASP A 13 5.78 25.08 4.30
C ASP A 13 5.62 23.67 3.69
N ALA A 14 6.19 23.45 2.50
CA ALA A 14 6.18 22.14 1.85
C ALA A 14 6.90 21.09 2.71
N PHE A 15 8.07 21.41 3.25
CA PHE A 15 8.80 20.52 4.16
C PHE A 15 8.03 20.27 5.45
N ASP A 16 7.42 21.29 6.05
CA ASP A 16 6.61 21.15 7.26
C ASP A 16 5.40 20.25 7.01
N LEU A 17 4.74 20.38 5.86
CA LEU A 17 3.66 19.50 5.44
C LEU A 17 4.17 18.06 5.23
N LEU A 18 5.24 17.86 4.47
CA LEU A 18 5.74 16.52 4.14
C LEU A 18 6.55 15.85 5.26
N ALA A 19 6.87 16.57 6.35
CA ALA A 19 7.57 16.01 7.51
C ALA A 19 6.79 14.87 8.20
N ASN A 20 5.45 14.86 8.07
CA ASN A 20 4.64 13.76 8.58
C ASN A 20 4.43 12.69 7.50
N GLY A 21 4.87 11.46 7.77
CA GLY A 21 4.80 10.36 6.82
C GLY A 21 3.38 10.02 6.33
N ARG A 22 2.31 10.29 7.10
CA ARG A 22 0.94 10.09 6.62
C ARG A 22 0.52 11.16 5.63
N ARG A 23 0.87 12.44 5.85
CA ARG A 23 0.63 13.51 4.87
C ARG A 23 1.38 13.26 3.57
N ARG A 24 2.65 12.86 3.67
CA ARG A 24 3.47 12.48 2.52
C ARG A 24 2.82 11.37 1.68
N ARG A 25 2.40 10.27 2.31
CA ARG A 25 1.73 9.16 1.60
C ARG A 25 0.39 9.55 0.98
N VAL A 26 -0.36 10.47 1.58
CA VAL A 26 -1.58 11.01 0.96
C VAL A 26 -1.24 11.73 -0.33
N VAL A 27 -0.21 12.60 -0.31
CA VAL A 27 0.28 13.31 -1.49
C VAL A 27 0.79 12.32 -2.55
N GLU A 28 1.60 11.34 -2.18
CA GLU A 28 2.08 10.27 -3.09
C GLU A 28 0.91 9.55 -3.78
N HIS A 29 -0.14 9.20 -3.03
CA HIS A 29 -1.30 8.52 -3.60
C HIS A 29 -2.09 9.39 -4.56
N LEU A 30 -2.23 10.68 -4.28
CA LEU A 30 -2.90 11.64 -5.17
C LEU A 30 -2.06 11.93 -6.43
N CYS A 31 -0.74 12.05 -6.31
CA CYS A 31 0.15 12.21 -7.46
C CYS A 31 0.08 11.01 -8.42
N ALA A 32 -0.16 9.81 -7.88
CA ALA A 32 -0.30 8.58 -8.65
C ALA A 32 -1.73 8.30 -9.15
N SER A 33 -2.73 9.10 -8.79
CA SER A 33 -4.12 8.90 -9.21
C SER A 33 -4.51 9.80 -10.38
N GLU A 34 -5.42 9.32 -11.23
CA GLU A 34 -5.99 10.10 -12.35
C GLU A 34 -7.27 10.87 -11.94
N GLY A 35 -7.67 10.79 -10.66
CA GLY A 35 -8.89 11.38 -10.14
C GLY A 35 -9.04 11.27 -8.61
N PRO A 36 -10.21 11.65 -8.08
CA PRO A 36 -10.52 11.55 -6.66
C PRO A 36 -10.35 10.12 -6.12
N ILE A 37 -9.93 10.02 -4.87
CA ILE A 37 -9.72 8.74 -4.19
C ILE A 37 -10.57 8.73 -2.92
N ALA A 38 -11.30 7.63 -2.69
CA ALA A 38 -12.04 7.45 -1.45
C ALA A 38 -11.08 7.49 -0.23
N LEU A 39 -11.42 8.28 0.79
CA LEU A 39 -10.64 8.36 2.03
C LEU A 39 -10.48 6.98 2.70
N SER A 40 -11.50 6.13 2.57
CA SER A 40 -11.44 4.75 3.05
C SER A 40 -10.36 3.91 2.36
N GLU A 41 -10.09 4.17 1.08
CA GLU A 41 -9.05 3.48 0.34
C GLU A 41 -7.66 3.96 0.77
N VAL A 42 -7.47 5.27 0.89
CA VAL A 42 -6.24 5.88 1.40
C VAL A 42 -5.94 5.32 2.81
N ALA A 43 -6.93 5.29 3.70
CA ALA A 43 -6.76 4.78 5.05
C ALA A 43 -6.39 3.28 5.09
N LYS A 44 -6.96 2.45 4.21
CA LYS A 44 -6.60 1.02 4.10
C LYS A 44 -5.15 0.86 3.64
N ARG A 45 -4.75 1.59 2.60
CA ARG A 45 -3.37 1.53 2.07
C ARG A 45 -2.35 1.94 3.12
N LEU A 46 -2.61 3.03 3.85
CA LEU A 46 -1.73 3.48 4.94
C LEU A 46 -1.72 2.49 6.11
N ALA A 47 -2.86 1.92 6.50
CA ALA A 47 -2.90 0.92 7.57
C ALA A 47 -2.09 -0.34 7.21
N ALA A 48 -2.21 -0.81 5.96
CA ALA A 48 -1.40 -1.91 5.44
C ALA A 48 0.09 -1.56 5.39
N ALA A 49 0.46 -0.36 4.96
CA ALA A 49 1.85 0.10 4.91
C ALA A 49 2.50 0.27 6.29
N GLU A 50 1.71 0.49 7.35
CA GLU A 50 2.20 0.68 8.72
C GLU A 50 2.23 -0.61 9.56
N THR A 51 1.81 -1.75 9.01
CA THR A 51 1.65 -3.00 9.76
C THR A 51 2.25 -4.20 9.01
N GLU A 52 2.60 -5.26 9.76
CA GLU A 52 3.22 -6.46 9.17
C GLU A 52 2.18 -7.52 8.75
N THR A 53 0.94 -7.44 9.25
CA THR A 53 -0.11 -8.45 9.01
C THR A 53 -1.45 -7.82 8.65
N ALA A 54 -2.28 -8.56 7.91
CA ALA A 54 -3.62 -8.13 7.54
C ALA A 54 -4.51 -7.85 8.77
N ASP A 55 -4.48 -8.74 9.78
CA ASP A 55 -5.25 -8.54 11.02
C ASP A 55 -4.86 -7.26 11.76
N ALA A 56 -3.56 -6.92 11.78
CA ALA A 56 -3.07 -5.69 12.38
C ALA A 56 -3.49 -4.45 11.56
N ALA A 57 -3.48 -4.56 10.22
CA ALA A 57 -3.94 -3.52 9.32
C ALA A 57 -5.43 -3.20 9.56
N ASP A 58 -6.27 -4.23 9.67
CA ASP A 58 -7.71 -4.09 9.94
C ASP A 58 -7.95 -3.41 11.29
N GLY A 59 -7.21 -3.80 12.34
CA GLY A 59 -7.27 -3.16 13.65
C GLY A 59 -6.82 -1.69 13.63
N ARG A 60 -5.87 -1.34 12.75
CA ARG A 60 -5.31 0.02 12.63
C ARG A 60 -6.13 0.93 11.70
N TYR A 61 -6.86 0.35 10.75
CA TYR A 61 -7.63 1.07 9.73
C TYR A 61 -8.46 2.23 10.31
N LYS A 62 -9.28 1.96 11.34
CA LYS A 62 -10.15 2.99 11.93
C LYS A 62 -9.37 4.14 12.54
N SER A 63 -8.23 3.85 13.18
CA SER A 63 -7.37 4.87 13.78
C SER A 63 -6.71 5.74 12.69
N VAL A 64 -6.25 5.13 11.60
CA VAL A 64 -5.70 5.86 10.45
C VAL A 64 -6.76 6.75 9.81
N TYR A 65 -7.95 6.21 9.54
CA TYR A 65 -9.06 6.95 8.94
C TYR A 65 -9.38 8.22 9.74
N VAL A 66 -9.58 8.07 11.05
CA VAL A 66 -9.89 9.20 11.95
C VAL A 66 -8.74 10.21 11.98
N SER A 67 -7.49 9.75 12.04
CA SER A 67 -6.31 10.61 12.01
C SER A 67 -6.19 11.39 10.70
N LEU A 68 -6.52 10.76 9.56
CA LEU A 68 -6.52 11.44 8.27
C LEU A 68 -7.54 12.58 8.28
N GLN A 69 -8.78 12.27 8.62
CA GLN A 69 -9.89 13.23 8.63
C GLN A 69 -9.64 14.40 9.60
N GLN A 70 -9.15 14.14 10.81
CA GLN A 70 -9.09 15.15 11.87
C GLN A 70 -7.79 15.96 11.88
N THR A 71 -6.73 15.51 11.21
CA THR A 71 -5.39 16.09 11.37
C THR A 71 -4.63 16.27 10.07
N HIS A 72 -4.69 15.28 9.18
CA HIS A 72 -3.86 15.31 7.98
C HIS A 72 -4.53 16.03 6.83
N LEU A 73 -5.78 15.68 6.51
CA LEU A 73 -6.53 16.32 5.43
C LEU A 73 -6.76 17.82 5.66
N PRO A 74 -7.21 18.28 6.85
CA PRO A 74 -7.44 19.71 7.06
C PRO A 74 -6.17 20.55 6.83
N LYS A 75 -5.01 20.05 7.27
CA LYS A 75 -3.73 20.75 7.05
C LYS A 75 -3.29 20.80 5.59
N LEU A 76 -3.59 19.75 4.81
CA LEU A 76 -3.26 19.71 3.39
C LEU A 76 -4.24 20.57 2.58
N GLU A 77 -5.50 20.61 2.99
CA GLU A 77 -6.55 21.43 2.39
C GLU A 77 -6.35 22.92 2.68
N ASP A 78 -6.03 23.28 3.93
CA ASP A 78 -5.65 24.65 4.33
C ASP A 78 -4.48 25.18 3.48
N ALA A 79 -3.59 24.27 3.06
CA ALA A 79 -2.43 24.56 2.22
C ALA A 79 -2.74 24.47 0.71
N GLY A 80 -3.97 24.18 0.29
CA GLY A 80 -4.37 24.05 -1.12
C GLY A 80 -3.75 22.86 -1.85
N VAL A 81 -3.19 21.89 -1.12
CA VAL A 81 -2.54 20.69 -1.70
C VAL A 81 -3.58 19.67 -2.17
N LEU A 82 -4.70 19.57 -1.47
CA LEU A 82 -5.81 18.69 -1.80
C LEU A 82 -7.14 19.38 -1.50
N GLU A 83 -8.21 18.80 -2.00
CA GLU A 83 -9.59 19.13 -1.62
C GLU A 83 -10.23 17.88 -1.01
N TYR A 84 -10.96 18.03 0.08
CA TYR A 84 -11.69 16.93 0.72
C TYR A 84 -13.20 17.14 0.60
N ASP A 85 -13.86 16.23 -0.11
CA ASP A 85 -15.32 16.18 -0.18
C ASP A 85 -15.87 15.40 1.02
N GLU A 86 -16.55 16.08 1.94
CA GLU A 86 -17.13 15.43 3.12
C GLU A 86 -18.35 14.56 2.81
N ASP A 87 -19.11 14.92 1.77
CA ASP A 87 -20.36 14.26 1.38
C ASP A 87 -20.03 12.91 0.72
N ASP A 88 -19.11 12.91 -0.25
CA ASP A 88 -18.66 11.72 -0.98
C ASP A 88 -17.50 10.99 -0.27
N ARG A 89 -16.86 11.64 0.71
CA ARG A 89 -15.67 11.14 1.45
C ARG A 89 -14.49 10.85 0.53
N GLU A 90 -14.28 11.72 -0.44
CA GLU A 90 -13.23 11.60 -1.43
C GLU A 90 -12.19 12.70 -1.26
N VAL A 91 -10.95 12.37 -1.58
CA VAL A 91 -9.82 13.29 -1.58
C VAL A 91 -9.42 13.52 -3.03
N ALA A 92 -9.39 14.77 -3.47
CA ALA A 92 -9.03 15.17 -4.82
C ALA A 92 -7.77 16.03 -4.82
N ALA A 93 -7.12 16.12 -5.98
CA ALA A 93 -5.97 16.98 -6.20
C ALA A 93 -6.38 18.46 -6.05
N GLY A 94 -5.67 19.19 -5.20
CA GLY A 94 -5.82 20.63 -5.05
C GLY A 94 -4.90 21.39 -6.02
N PRO A 95 -5.07 22.72 -6.12
CA PRO A 95 -4.30 23.55 -7.06
C PRO A 95 -2.78 23.50 -6.81
N LEU A 96 -2.33 23.23 -5.59
CA LEU A 96 -0.91 23.22 -5.22
C LEU A 96 -0.31 21.81 -5.13
N LEU A 97 -1.06 20.75 -5.50
CA LEU A 97 -0.53 19.38 -5.51
C LEU A 97 0.73 19.26 -6.39
N GLY A 98 0.71 19.90 -7.56
CA GLY A 98 1.84 19.87 -8.49
C GLY A 98 3.10 20.53 -7.92
N GLU A 99 2.94 21.61 -7.14
CA GLU A 99 4.07 22.33 -6.54
C GLU A 99 4.75 21.48 -5.45
N ILE A 100 3.95 20.87 -4.56
CA ILE A 100 4.49 20.04 -3.47
C ILE A 100 5.02 18.67 -3.96
N SER A 101 4.55 18.16 -5.09
CA SER A 101 4.95 16.85 -5.62
C SER A 101 6.45 16.72 -5.89
N SER A 102 7.10 17.81 -6.29
CA SER A 102 8.55 17.86 -6.54
C SER A 102 9.38 17.48 -5.31
N TYR A 103 8.86 17.70 -4.09
CA TYR A 103 9.54 17.39 -2.83
C TYR A 103 9.30 15.95 -2.34
N VAL A 104 8.41 15.20 -3.01
CA VAL A 104 8.11 13.80 -2.69
C VAL A 104 8.99 12.85 -3.52
N GLU A 105 9.33 13.24 -4.74
CA GLU A 105 10.16 12.45 -5.66
C GLU A 105 11.64 12.41 -5.27
N ASP A 106 12.10 13.38 -4.47
CA ASP A 106 13.50 13.51 -4.04
C ASP A 106 13.90 12.59 -2.86
N ASP A 107 12.96 11.85 -2.27
CA ASP A 107 13.23 10.86 -1.20
C ASP A 107 13.54 9.49 -1.85
N ASP A 108 14.51 9.45 -2.79
CA ASP A 108 15.29 8.23 -3.07
C ASP A 108 16.43 8.20 -2.06
N PRO A 109 16.27 7.58 -0.88
CA PRO A 109 17.40 7.40 0.00
C PRO A 109 18.39 6.48 -0.72
N ALA A 110 19.50 7.06 -1.21
CA ALA A 110 20.75 6.34 -1.42
C ALA A 110 20.89 5.30 -0.30
N PRO A 111 21.18 4.02 -0.59
CA PRO A 111 20.81 2.91 0.27
C PRO A 111 21.42 3.06 1.67
N VAL A 112 20.67 3.71 2.56
CA VAL A 112 20.91 3.68 3.99
C VAL A 112 20.54 2.27 4.35
N THR A 113 21.53 1.52 4.80
CA THR A 113 21.42 0.15 5.29
C THR A 113 20.55 0.11 6.55
N THR A 114 19.26 0.41 6.41
CA THR A 114 18.22 0.23 7.40
C THR A 114 17.55 -1.09 7.09
N ARG A 115 18.10 -2.09 7.75
CA ARG A 115 17.65 -3.47 7.86
C ARG A 115 16.17 -3.56 8.24
N ARG A 116 15.27 -3.78 7.28
CA ARG A 116 14.12 -4.71 7.35
C ARG A 116 13.34 -4.72 6.03
N ASN A 117 12.99 -5.94 5.60
CA ASN A 117 11.98 -6.29 4.59
C ASN A 117 12.33 -6.53 3.10
N ASP A 118 13.43 -7.21 2.82
CA ASP A 118 13.60 -7.97 1.56
C ASP A 118 13.28 -9.47 1.73
N LEU A 119 12.07 -9.84 2.18
CA LEU A 119 11.61 -11.23 2.13
C LEU A 119 10.09 -11.31 1.96
N ALA A 120 9.57 -10.83 0.83
CA ALA A 120 8.25 -11.25 0.34
C ALA A 120 8.15 -11.33 -1.20
N ALA A 121 9.28 -11.29 -1.91
CA ALA A 121 9.31 -11.64 -3.35
C ALA A 121 9.53 -13.15 -3.60
N GLY A 122 9.45 -13.98 -2.56
CA GLY A 122 9.68 -15.42 -2.62
C GLY A 122 8.39 -16.26 -2.59
N VAL A 123 7.82 -16.49 -3.76
CA VAL A 123 7.03 -17.69 -4.11
C VAL A 123 5.57 -17.73 -3.61
N CYS A 124 4.71 -16.93 -4.24
CA CYS A 124 3.28 -17.23 -4.46
C CYS A 124 3.04 -18.43 -5.44
N ALA A 125 3.99 -19.35 -5.62
CA ALA A 125 3.88 -20.42 -6.62
C ALA A 125 3.60 -21.83 -6.06
N LEU A 126 3.28 -22.00 -4.76
CA LEU A 126 2.97 -23.34 -4.20
C LEU A 126 1.45 -23.66 -4.13
N GLY A 127 0.57 -22.66 -4.24
CA GLY A 127 -0.88 -22.87 -4.14
C GLY A 127 -1.56 -23.33 -5.43
N ALA A 128 -1.02 -22.97 -6.60
CA ALA A 128 -1.68 -23.24 -7.89
C ALA A 128 -1.34 -24.62 -8.50
N VAL A 129 -0.28 -25.30 -8.03
CA VAL A 129 0.13 -26.61 -8.60
C VAL A 129 -0.62 -27.79 -7.94
N LEU A 130 -1.15 -27.65 -6.73
CA LEU A 130 -1.81 -28.76 -6.02
C LEU A 130 -3.31 -28.94 -6.33
N PHE A 131 -3.95 -28.03 -7.08
CA PHE A 131 -5.39 -28.14 -7.38
C PHE A 131 -5.71 -28.61 -8.81
N GLY A 132 -4.73 -28.66 -9.72
CA GLY A 132 -4.95 -29.03 -11.12
C GLY A 132 -4.75 -30.51 -11.47
N ALA A 133 -4.24 -31.36 -10.56
CA ALA A 133 -3.77 -32.71 -10.91
C ALA A 133 -4.64 -33.87 -10.39
N LYS A 134 -5.86 -33.61 -9.91
CA LYS A 134 -6.72 -34.64 -9.29
C LYS A 134 -8.02 -35.01 -10.03
N THR A 135 -8.21 -34.60 -11.28
CA THR A 135 -9.48 -34.87 -12.00
C THR A 135 -9.37 -35.56 -13.36
N VAL A 136 -8.17 -35.82 -13.88
CA VAL A 136 -8.03 -36.64 -15.10
C VAL A 136 -7.43 -37.98 -14.70
N GLY A 137 -8.32 -38.94 -14.46
CA GLY A 137 -7.95 -40.34 -14.32
C GLY A 137 -7.24 -40.84 -15.57
N VAL A 138 -5.99 -41.27 -15.41
CA VAL A 138 -5.28 -42.03 -16.43
C VAL A 138 -5.50 -43.52 -16.12
N PRO A 139 -6.28 -44.25 -16.93
CA PRO A 139 -6.36 -45.69 -16.83
C PRO A 139 -5.11 -46.29 -17.47
N GLY A 140 -4.42 -47.17 -16.75
CA GLY A 140 -3.27 -47.91 -17.28
C GLY A 140 -2.01 -47.77 -16.43
N LEU A 141 -2.06 -48.25 -15.19
CA LEU A 141 -0.84 -48.67 -14.51
C LEU A 141 -0.82 -50.21 -14.50
N GLY A 142 0.01 -50.73 -15.39
CA GLY A 142 0.30 -52.15 -15.50
C GLY A 142 0.82 -52.71 -14.18
N ALA A 143 0.46 -53.96 -13.94
CA ALA A 143 0.90 -54.78 -12.83
C ALA A 143 2.41 -54.68 -12.62
N LEU A 144 2.82 -54.34 -11.40
CA LEU A 144 4.13 -54.73 -10.89
C LEU A 144 3.92 -55.87 -9.89
N PRO A 145 4.61 -57.02 -10.04
CA PRO A 145 4.58 -58.08 -9.06
C PRO A 145 5.19 -57.60 -7.74
N SER A 146 4.50 -57.89 -6.64
CA SER A 146 4.84 -57.51 -5.28
C SER A 146 5.53 -58.66 -4.57
N ASP A 147 6.84 -58.83 -4.73
CA ASP A 147 7.60 -59.76 -3.88
C ASP A 147 8.84 -59.07 -3.31
N PRO A 148 8.90 -58.83 -1.98
CA PRO A 148 9.97 -58.05 -1.37
C PRO A 148 11.18 -58.88 -0.89
N VAL A 149 11.28 -60.20 -1.14
CA VAL A 149 12.34 -61.05 -0.55
C VAL A 149 12.76 -62.17 -1.50
N ALA A 150 13.72 -61.93 -2.41
CA ALA A 150 14.38 -63.03 -3.16
C ALA A 150 15.77 -62.69 -3.74
N ALA A 151 16.44 -61.62 -3.33
CA ALA A 151 17.77 -61.28 -3.84
C ALA A 151 18.86 -61.26 -2.76
N LEU A 152 18.66 -62.04 -1.67
CA LEU A 152 19.72 -62.34 -0.72
C LEU A 152 19.65 -63.84 -0.36
N VAL A 153 20.70 -64.56 -0.74
CA VAL A 153 21.05 -65.95 -0.37
C VAL A 153 20.56 -67.06 -1.32
N LEU A 154 21.51 -67.45 -2.19
CA LEU A 154 21.86 -68.79 -2.71
C LEU A 154 20.91 -69.52 -3.67
#